data_AF-A0A4Y3PXH3-F1
#
_entry.id   AF-A0A4Y3PXH3-F1
#
_cell.length_a   1.000
_cell.length_b   1.000
_cell.length_c   1.000
_cell.angle_alpha   90.00
_cell.angle_beta   90.00
_cell.angle_gamma   90.00
#
_symmetry.space_group_name_H-M   'P 1'
#
loop_
_entity.id
_entity.type
_entity.pdbx_description
1 polymer ?
#
loop_
_entity_poly.entity_id
_entity_poly.type
_entity_poly.pdbx_seq_one_letter_code
_entity_poly.pdbx_strand_id
1 'polypeptide(L)' 'MVDQFQITEEEAVGRINMHWSNTEIMGGCCMVYHESPEFWAYEIYFGSNSRWWARKGDPELKPKPFSL' A
#
# COMPACT_ATOMS: atom_id res chain seq x y z
N MET A 1 1.35 -6.63 -5.50
CA MET A 1 1.96 -6.65 -4.15
C MET A 1 2.75 -7.93 -3.92
N VAL A 2 2.17 -9.11 -4.18
CA VAL A 2 2.87 -10.41 -4.11
C VAL A 2 4.22 -10.38 -4.82
N ASP A 3 4.24 -10.10 -6.13
CA ASP A 3 5.50 -10.07 -6.89
C ASP A 3 6.41 -8.91 -6.50
N GLN A 4 5.84 -7.75 -6.16
CA GLN A 4 6.62 -6.54 -5.91
C GLN A 4 7.36 -6.57 -4.56
N PHE A 5 6.77 -7.22 -3.55
CA PHE A 5 7.28 -7.22 -2.17
C PHE A 5 7.54 -8.62 -1.62
N GLN A 6 7.31 -9.66 -2.42
CA GLN A 6 7.55 -11.07 -2.07
C GLN A 6 6.81 -11.49 -0.78
N ILE A 7 5.57 -10.99 -0.62
CA ILE A 7 4.65 -11.33 0.46
C ILE A 7 3.59 -12.31 -0.03
N THR A 8 2.94 -13.04 0.89
CA THR A 8 1.87 -13.97 0.51
C THR A 8 0.64 -13.22 0.00
N GLU A 9 -0.23 -13.94 -0.71
CA GLU A 9 -1.51 -13.38 -1.16
C GLU A 9 -2.39 -12.97 0.04
N GLU A 10 -2.42 -13.78 1.10
CA GLU A 10 -3.18 -13.49 2.31
C GLU A 10 -2.71 -12.19 2.99
N GLU A 11 -1.39 -11.97 3.06
CA GLU A 11 -0.84 -10.72 3.58
C GLU A 11 -1.19 -9.54 2.66
N ALA A 12 -1.07 -9.70 1.34
CA ALA A 12 -1.41 -8.65 0.39
C ALA A 12 -2.89 -8.23 0.52
N VAL A 13 -3.80 -9.20 0.55
CA VAL A 13 -5.24 -8.97 0.74
C VAL A 13 -5.51 -8.34 2.11
N GLY A 14 -4.89 -8.84 3.17
CA GLY A 14 -5.05 -8.29 4.52
C GLY A 14 -4.62 -6.82 4.60
N ARG A 15 -3.47 -6.47 4.02
CA ARG A 15 -2.98 -5.08 3.98
C ARG A 15 -3.91 -4.16 3.19
N ILE A 16 -4.42 -4.62 2.04
CA ILE A 16 -5.39 -3.88 1.23
C ILE A 16 -6.67 -3.63 2.06
N ASN A 17 -7.22 -4.68 2.67
CA ASN A 17 -8.42 -4.56 3.48
C ASN A 17 -8.23 -3.62 4.68
N MET A 18 -7.09 -3.73 5.38
CA MET A 18 -6.76 -2.83 6.48
C MET A 18 -6.62 -1.36 6.05
N HIS A 19 -6.09 -1.09 4.86
CA HIS A 19 -5.95 0.27 4.35
C HIS A 19 -7.32 0.89 4.05
N TRP A 20 -8.23 0.13 3.44
CA TRP A 20 -9.53 0.63 2.99
C TRP A 20 -10.67 0.48 4.00
N SER A 21 -10.47 -0.26 5.11
CA SER A 21 -11.53 -0.62 6.06
C SER A 21 -12.31 0.57 6.65
N ASN A 22 -11.69 1.75 6.74
CA ASN A 22 -12.29 2.97 7.26
C ASN A 22 -12.45 4.07 6.20
N THR A 23 -12.39 3.71 4.92
CA THR A 23 -12.49 4.67 3.82
C THR A 23 -13.79 4.45 3.05
N GLU A 24 -14.71 5.41 3.13
CA GLU A 24 -15.88 5.44 2.27
C GLU A 24 -15.46 5.88 0.87
N ILE A 25 -15.46 4.93 -0.08
CA ILE A 25 -15.16 5.21 -1.49
C ILE A 25 -16.47 5.64 -2.17
N MET A 26 -16.85 6.91 -2.04
CA MET A 26 -18.04 7.48 -2.69
C MET A 26 -17.65 8.42 -3.85
N GLY A 27 -17.95 8.00 -5.09
CA GLY A 27 -18.21 8.83 -6.28
C GLY A 27 -17.20 9.90 -6.74
N GLY A 28 -16.75 9.79 -8.00
CA GLY A 28 -16.33 10.89 -8.90
C GLY A 28 -15.00 11.61 -8.64
N CYS A 29 -14.65 11.90 -7.38
CA CYS A 29 -13.48 12.72 -7.02
C CYS A 29 -12.52 12.04 -6.03
N CYS A 30 -12.69 10.74 -5.76
CA CYS A 30 -11.75 10.04 -4.88
C CYS A 30 -10.39 9.89 -5.58
N MET A 31 -9.32 10.42 -4.96
CA MET A 31 -7.93 10.22 -5.41
C MET A 31 -7.58 8.74 -5.64
N VAL A 32 -8.33 7.83 -5.02
CA VAL A 32 -8.31 6.37 -5.26
C VAL A 32 -8.30 6.01 -6.76
N TYR A 33 -9.04 6.74 -7.60
CA TYR A 33 -9.17 6.44 -9.03
C TYR A 33 -8.07 7.05 -9.91
N HIS A 34 -7.24 7.95 -9.37
CA HIS A 34 -6.20 8.66 -10.13
C HIS A 34 -4.84 7.96 -10.07
N GLU A 35 -4.61 7.16 -9.04
CA GLU A 35 -3.32 6.54 -8.79
C GLU A 35 -3.23 5.12 -9.34
N SER A 36 -2.02 4.72 -9.71
CA SER A 36 -1.78 3.39 -10.30
C SER A 36 -1.80 2.28 -9.24
N PRO A 37 -2.01 1.01 -9.64
CA PRO A 37 -1.83 -0.13 -8.73
C PRO A 37 -0.45 -0.19 -8.09
N GLU A 38 0.60 0.27 -8.79
CA GLU A 38 1.94 0.36 -8.23
C GLU A 38 2.00 1.39 -7.11
N PHE A 39 1.47 2.60 -7.34
CA PHE A 39 1.41 3.63 -6.29
C PHE A 39 0.71 3.09 -5.04
N TRP A 40 -0.47 2.50 -5.20
CA TRP A 40 -1.21 1.94 -4.08
C TRP A 40 -0.47 0.80 -3.40
N ALA A 41 0.22 -0.06 -4.14
CA ALA A 41 1.04 -1.12 -3.55
C ALA A 41 2.09 -0.53 -2.58
N TYR A 42 2.82 0.50 -3.00
CA TYR A 42 3.84 1.13 -2.16
C TYR A 42 3.23 1.92 -0.99
N GLU A 43 2.15 2.68 -1.22
CA GLU A 43 1.48 3.44 -0.15
C GLU A 43 0.88 2.51 0.91
N ILE A 44 0.27 1.40 0.50
CA ILE A 44 -0.28 0.40 1.43
C ILE A 44 0.84 -0.31 2.19
N TYR A 45 1.95 -0.66 1.52
CA TYR A 45 3.02 -1.47 2.09
C TYR A 45 3.96 -0.68 3.01
N PHE A 46 4.37 0.53 2.63
CA PHE A 46 5.31 1.35 3.38
C PHE A 46 4.65 2.53 4.10
N GLY A 47 3.53 3.05 3.59
CA GLY A 47 2.86 4.24 4.12
C GLY A 47 3.61 5.53 3.82
N SER A 48 2.87 6.62 3.66
CA SER A 48 3.41 7.96 3.35
C SER A 48 4.46 8.48 4.33
N ASN A 49 4.38 8.12 5.62
CA ASN A 49 5.38 8.50 6.63
C ASN A 49 6.79 7.99 6.32
N SER A 50 6.92 6.90 5.53
CA SER A 50 8.20 6.34 5.12
C SER A 50 8.88 7.16 4.00
N ARG A 51 8.12 8.02 3.31
CA ARG A 51 8.53 8.74 2.08
C ARG A 51 9.04 7.80 0.99
N TRP A 52 8.38 6.65 0.83
CA TRP A 52 8.78 5.58 -0.10
C TRP A 52 9.06 6.06 -1.53
N TRP A 53 8.36 7.10 -2.01
CA TRP A 53 8.54 7.65 -3.36
C TRP A 53 9.95 8.20 -3.60
N ALA A 54 10.62 8.68 -2.55
CA ALA A 54 12.00 9.17 -2.62
C ALA A 54 13.04 8.09 -2.26
N ARG A 55 12.58 6.90 -1.85
CA ARG A 55 13.41 5.82 -1.29
C ARG A 55 13.21 4.49 -2.04
N LYS A 56 12.73 4.52 -3.28
CA LYS A 56 12.61 3.30 -4.10
C LYS A 56 14.00 2.67 -4.28
N GLY A 57 14.13 1.40 -3.91
CA GLY A 57 15.39 0.65 -3.95
C GLY A 57 16.26 0.78 -2.69
N ASP A 58 15.83 1.51 -1.68
CA ASP A 58 16.54 1.61 -0.39
C ASP A 58 16.33 0.32 0.44
N PRO A 59 17.39 -0.44 0.76
CA PRO A 59 17.29 -1.68 1.55
C PRO A 59 16.90 -1.43 3.02
N GLU A 60 17.04 -0.20 3.51
CA GLU A 60 16.64 0.21 4.86
C GLU A 60 15.19 0.67 4.93
N LEU A 61 14.45 0.68 3.81
CA LEU A 61 13.03 0.98 3.82
C LEU A 61 12.26 -0.19 4.42
N LYS A 62 11.71 0.00 5.63
CA LYS A 62 10.96 -1.05 6.34
C LYS A 62 9.45 -0.94 6.05
N PRO A 63 8.77 -2.08 5.85
CA PRO A 63 7.32 -2.09 5.66
C PRO A 63 6.61 -1.59 6.92
N LYS A 64 5.41 -1.04 6.71
CA LYS A 64 4.48 -0.76 7.80
C LYS A 64 4.16 -2.07 8.54
N PRO A 65 4.12 -2.08 9.89
CA PRO A 65 3.72 -3.26 10.65
C PRO A 65 2.38 -3.83 10.19
N PHE A 66 2.28 -5.16 10.17
CA PHE A 66 1.09 -5.88 9.76
C PHE A 66 0.84 -7.07 10.67
N SER A 67 -0.42 -7.22 11.07
CA SER A 67 -0.95 -8.35 11.84
C SER A 67 -2.38 -8.57 11.37
N LEU A 68 -2.72 -9.83 11.05
CA LEU A 68 -4.08 -10.25 10.73
C LEU A 68 -4.99 -10.25 11.97
#